data_AF-A0A0B1SP68-F1
#
_entry.id   AF-A0A0B1SP68-F1
#
_cell.length_a   1.000
_cell.length_b   1.000
_cell.length_c   1.000
_cell.angle_alpha   90.00
_cell.angle_beta   90.00
_cell.angle_gamma   90.00
#
_symmetry.space_group_name_H-M   'P 1'
#
loop_
_entity.id
_entity.type
_entity.pdbx_description
1 polymer ?
#
loop_
_entity_poly.entity_id
_entity_poly.type
_entity_poly.pdbx_seq_one_letter_code
_entity_poly.pdbx_strand_id
1 'polypeptide(L)'
;FDWTFNLGDTCIDMAMEDTPPIQPSIICLCRYMVYCLTTGGTVRWQIRLEQVGTALMVYNVGKESLSVRLCVATSSNTLLVFSDNRLLWNSQTEDVIVSLKLSNFNSVYQHVLSMLSAEGRVSIGYLGTEPNLYKVPVDNRFIDFKAKIQEMREVEATIKDTGSVGSTESVKIPFFVGETMPSSTTVNFAAHCSGSQASTVISFRVPFSAMFAETSPERNATYKLTLDSDHSCIPLNTLFHEFQTENPTSIGFRVHGYDASVSVFTAHKSNRYRIQTDHLQLLNVVVTEVMERVQASQEGVQLHANVPMGYITTKLEELMELESKSRVQEKVIADRSKEMRAIEALILSKTRNTKPETFEHIDLLYGEAHDQVIQTDALLEAKTL
;
A
#
# COMPACT_ATOMS: atom_id res chain seq x y z
N PHE A 1 29.01 -9.27 -57.00
CA PHE A 1 27.86 -8.38 -56.75
C PHE A 1 27.82 -8.16 -55.27
N ASP A 2 28.05 -6.92 -54.84
CA ASP A 2 28.02 -6.55 -53.43
C ASP A 2 26.58 -6.18 -53.06
N TRP A 3 26.14 -6.58 -51.87
CA TRP A 3 24.79 -6.34 -51.36
C TRP A 3 24.84 -5.73 -49.95
N THR A 4 23.74 -5.08 -49.56
CA THR A 4 23.57 -4.50 -48.22
C THR A 4 22.23 -4.93 -47.64
N PHE A 5 22.20 -5.26 -46.34
CA PHE A 5 20.99 -5.65 -45.62
C PHE A 5 20.84 -4.80 -44.34
N ASN A 6 19.63 -4.29 -44.08
CA ASN A 6 19.35 -3.53 -42.86
C ASN A 6 18.93 -4.47 -41.73
N LEU A 7 19.78 -4.63 -40.72
CA LEU A 7 19.54 -5.48 -39.55
C LEU A 7 18.58 -4.86 -38.53
N GLY A 8 18.29 -3.55 -38.61
CA GLY A 8 17.45 -2.84 -37.64
C GLY A 8 18.08 -2.66 -36.24
N ASP A 9 19.26 -3.23 -35.99
CA ASP A 9 20.04 -3.13 -34.76
C ASP A 9 21.54 -3.31 -35.06
N THR A 10 22.40 -3.09 -34.06
CA THR A 10 23.86 -3.27 -34.18
C THR A 10 24.26 -4.74 -34.13
N CYS A 11 25.09 -5.18 -35.08
CA CYS A 11 25.68 -6.51 -35.08
C CYS A 11 26.78 -6.61 -34.02
N ILE A 12 26.65 -7.55 -33.10
CA ILE A 12 27.58 -7.84 -31.99
C ILE A 12 28.67 -8.82 -32.46
N ASP A 13 28.26 -9.89 -33.12
CA ASP A 13 29.15 -10.96 -33.56
C ASP A 13 28.65 -11.58 -34.87
N MET A 14 29.56 -12.12 -35.67
CA MET A 14 29.26 -12.70 -36.98
C MET A 14 30.13 -13.93 -37.23
N ALA A 15 29.50 -14.98 -37.74
CA ALA A 15 30.17 -16.20 -38.12
C ALA A 15 29.63 -16.72 -39.46
N MET A 16 30.46 -17.41 -40.23
CA MET A 16 30.06 -18.05 -41.49
C MET A 16 30.12 -19.57 -41.31
N GLU A 17 29.11 -20.27 -41.81
CA GLU A 17 29.15 -21.72 -41.99
C GLU A 17 29.10 -22.03 -43.50
N ASP A 18 30.17 -22.59 -44.03
CA ASP A 18 30.34 -22.93 -45.44
C ASP A 18 30.72 -24.40 -45.67
N THR A 19 30.73 -25.22 -44.62
CA THR A 19 31.13 -26.63 -44.69
C THR A 19 30.10 -27.48 -45.44
N PRO A 20 30.45 -28.11 -46.58
CA PRO A 20 29.54 -29.01 -47.30
C PRO A 20 29.14 -30.22 -46.42
N PRO A 21 27.88 -30.68 -46.44
CA PRO A 21 26.81 -30.39 -47.41
C PRO A 21 25.91 -29.18 -47.06
N ILE A 22 26.24 -28.41 -46.02
CA ILE A 22 25.43 -27.25 -45.59
C ILE A 22 25.54 -26.14 -46.64
N GLN A 23 24.41 -25.52 -46.97
CA GLN A 23 24.40 -24.35 -47.85
C GLN A 23 25.08 -23.15 -47.15
N PRO A 24 26.08 -22.50 -47.79
CA PRO A 24 26.82 -21.40 -47.19
C PRO A 24 25.92 -20.31 -46.63
N SER A 25 26.08 -20.03 -45.34
CA SER A 25 25.22 -19.12 -44.59
C SER A 25 26.03 -18.20 -43.68
N ILE A 26 25.63 -16.94 -43.62
CA ILE A 26 26.22 -15.92 -42.76
C ILE A 26 25.29 -15.74 -41.56
N ILE A 27 25.79 -16.05 -40.36
CA ILE A 27 25.06 -15.89 -39.11
C ILE A 27 25.49 -14.59 -38.44
N CYS A 28 24.55 -13.70 -38.17
CA CYS A 28 24.77 -12.42 -37.51
C CYS A 28 24.00 -12.39 -36.20
N LEU A 29 24.69 -12.14 -35.08
CA LEU A 29 24.10 -11.88 -33.78
C LEU A 29 23.95 -10.37 -33.57
N CYS A 30 22.73 -9.90 -33.35
CA CYS A 30 22.40 -8.57 -32.84
C CYS A 30 21.99 -8.68 -31.36
N ARG A 31 21.57 -7.57 -30.70
CA ARG A 31 21.20 -7.64 -29.27
C ARG A 31 20.06 -8.61 -29.01
N TYR A 32 18.99 -8.54 -29.80
CA TYR A 32 17.77 -9.33 -29.58
C TYR A 32 17.41 -10.24 -30.76
N MET A 33 18.24 -10.27 -31.80
CA MET A 33 17.96 -11.01 -33.04
C MET A 33 19.18 -11.77 -33.49
N VAL A 34 18.98 -13.00 -33.95
CA VAL A 34 19.97 -13.78 -34.71
C VAL A 34 19.46 -13.92 -36.13
N TYR A 35 20.24 -13.47 -37.12
CA TYR A 35 19.93 -13.60 -38.54
C TYR A 35 20.79 -14.68 -39.17
N CYS A 36 20.18 -15.48 -40.05
CA CYS A 36 20.90 -16.34 -40.98
C CYS A 36 20.63 -15.89 -42.39
N LEU A 37 21.66 -15.38 -43.06
CA LEU A 37 21.62 -14.83 -44.40
C LEU A 37 22.25 -15.82 -45.38
N THR A 38 21.74 -15.84 -46.62
CA THR A 38 22.45 -16.47 -47.73
C THR A 38 23.65 -15.60 -48.13
N THR A 39 24.58 -16.16 -48.91
CA THR A 39 25.68 -15.39 -49.52
C THR A 39 25.20 -14.28 -50.46
N GLY A 40 23.94 -14.30 -50.88
CA GLY A 40 23.29 -13.26 -51.70
C GLY A 40 22.51 -12.20 -50.91
N GLY A 41 22.54 -12.23 -49.57
CA GLY A 41 21.92 -11.20 -48.73
C GLY A 41 20.43 -11.39 -48.44
N THR A 42 19.87 -12.57 -48.76
CA THR A 42 18.49 -12.90 -48.41
C THR A 42 18.43 -13.60 -47.05
N VAL A 43 17.42 -13.27 -46.23
CA VAL A 43 17.20 -13.91 -44.93
C VAL A 43 16.64 -15.31 -45.13
N ARG A 44 17.32 -16.33 -44.60
CA ARG A 44 16.84 -17.72 -44.55
C ARG A 44 15.90 -17.93 -43.38
N TRP A 45 16.34 -17.51 -42.21
CA TRP A 45 15.59 -17.55 -40.97
C TRP A 45 16.14 -16.51 -40.00
N GLN A 46 15.32 -16.18 -39.00
CA GLN A 46 15.69 -15.27 -37.93
C GLN A 46 15.14 -15.82 -36.60
N ILE A 47 15.85 -15.58 -35.51
CA ILE A 47 15.45 -15.91 -34.14
C ILE A 47 15.35 -14.62 -33.35
N ARG A 48 14.24 -14.42 -32.65
CA ARG A 48 14.11 -13.36 -31.65
C ARG A 48 14.48 -13.91 -30.27
N LEU A 49 15.50 -13.32 -29.65
CA LEU A 49 15.94 -13.65 -28.30
C LEU A 49 15.10 -12.86 -27.29
N GLU A 50 14.77 -13.51 -26.17
CA GLU A 50 14.10 -12.84 -25.03
C GLU A 50 15.06 -11.98 -24.22
N GLN A 51 16.35 -12.33 -24.24
CA GLN A 51 17.43 -11.68 -23.51
C GLN A 51 18.53 -11.24 -24.47
N VAL A 52 19.37 -10.29 -24.03
CA VAL A 52 20.44 -9.74 -24.87
C VAL A 52 21.48 -10.82 -25.14
N GLY A 53 21.74 -11.12 -26.42
CA GLY A 53 22.82 -12.01 -26.82
C GLY A 53 24.19 -11.34 -26.65
N THR A 54 25.14 -12.05 -26.01
CA THR A 54 26.47 -11.51 -25.70
C THR A 54 27.57 -12.12 -26.57
N ALA A 55 27.45 -13.40 -26.91
CA ALA A 55 28.44 -14.10 -27.72
C ALA A 55 27.78 -15.13 -28.64
N LEU A 56 28.34 -15.32 -29.84
CA LEU A 56 27.90 -16.31 -30.82
C LEU A 56 29.01 -17.33 -31.06
N MET A 57 28.64 -18.60 -31.19
CA MET A 57 29.52 -19.64 -31.71
C MET A 57 28.76 -20.50 -32.68
N VAL A 58 29.25 -20.61 -33.90
CA VAL A 58 28.75 -21.55 -34.91
C VAL A 58 29.67 -22.75 -34.94
N TYR A 59 29.11 -23.95 -34.97
CA TYR A 59 29.88 -25.19 -34.92
C TYR A 59 29.30 -26.26 -35.84
N ASN A 60 30.16 -27.20 -36.23
CA ASN A 60 29.80 -28.29 -37.13
C ASN A 60 29.78 -29.63 -36.39
N VAL A 61 28.77 -30.46 -36.67
CA VAL A 61 28.53 -31.77 -36.01
C VAL A 61 28.92 -32.96 -36.91
N GLY A 62 29.65 -32.71 -38.00
CA GLY A 62 30.16 -33.74 -38.91
C GLY A 62 29.33 -33.87 -40.21
N LYS A 63 29.75 -34.82 -41.06
CA LYS A 63 29.42 -34.88 -42.50
C LYS A 63 27.96 -35.17 -42.86
N GLU A 64 27.09 -35.46 -41.89
CA GLU A 64 25.70 -35.91 -42.14
C GLU A 64 24.63 -34.87 -41.81
N SER A 65 25.00 -33.75 -41.16
CA SER A 65 24.03 -32.70 -40.80
C SER A 65 23.85 -31.69 -41.93
N LEU A 66 22.60 -31.43 -42.30
CA LEU A 66 22.24 -30.36 -43.25
C LEU A 66 21.87 -29.03 -42.56
N SER A 67 21.79 -29.02 -41.22
CA SER A 67 21.41 -27.85 -40.43
C SER A 67 22.61 -27.13 -39.84
N VAL A 68 22.51 -25.81 -39.74
CA VAL A 68 23.50 -24.96 -39.05
C VAL A 68 23.33 -25.17 -37.54
N ARG A 69 24.43 -25.42 -36.82
CA ARG A 69 24.41 -25.46 -35.36
C ARG A 69 25.09 -24.24 -34.79
N LEU A 70 24.43 -23.61 -33.84
CA LEU A 70 24.93 -22.40 -33.22
C LEU A 70 24.61 -22.40 -31.74
N CYS A 71 25.43 -21.69 -30.99
CA CYS A 71 25.33 -21.50 -29.57
C CYS A 71 25.38 -19.99 -29.30
N VAL A 72 24.43 -19.51 -28.51
CA VAL A 72 24.31 -18.10 -28.13
C VAL A 72 24.37 -18.02 -26.61
N ALA A 73 25.30 -17.23 -26.09
CA ALA A 73 25.26 -16.80 -24.70
C ALA A 73 24.40 -15.55 -24.56
N THR A 74 23.72 -15.43 -23.42
CA THR A 74 22.91 -14.25 -23.10
C THR A 74 23.46 -13.52 -21.87
N SER A 75 23.03 -12.27 -21.70
CA SER A 75 23.31 -11.46 -20.51
C SER A 75 22.65 -11.99 -19.24
N SER A 76 21.73 -12.95 -19.32
CA SER A 76 21.06 -13.57 -18.18
C SER A 76 21.71 -14.88 -17.75
N ASN A 77 23.00 -15.08 -18.06
CA ASN A 77 23.76 -16.29 -17.77
C ASN A 77 23.08 -17.56 -18.31
N THR A 78 22.50 -17.48 -19.51
CA THR A 78 21.95 -18.66 -20.18
C THR A 78 22.68 -18.91 -21.49
N LEU A 79 22.95 -20.19 -21.72
CA LEU A 79 23.54 -20.71 -22.94
C LEU A 79 22.45 -21.43 -23.73
N LEU A 80 22.20 -20.97 -24.94
CA LEU A 80 21.16 -21.46 -25.83
C LEU A 80 21.83 -22.15 -27.03
N VAL A 81 21.48 -23.42 -27.27
CA VAL A 81 22.01 -24.20 -28.39
C VAL A 81 20.89 -24.43 -29.41
N PHE A 82 21.11 -24.01 -30.64
CA PHE A 82 20.12 -24.09 -31.72
C PHE A 82 20.57 -25.01 -32.86
N SER A 83 19.58 -25.62 -33.51
CA SER A 83 19.67 -26.18 -34.87
C SER A 83 18.80 -25.32 -35.78
N ASP A 84 19.41 -24.59 -36.71
CA ASP A 84 18.75 -23.55 -37.48
C ASP A 84 17.95 -22.61 -36.57
N ASN A 85 16.62 -22.59 -36.71
CA ASN A 85 15.71 -21.77 -35.90
C ASN A 85 15.09 -22.51 -34.69
N ARG A 86 15.52 -23.74 -34.39
CA ARG A 86 14.97 -24.56 -33.30
C ARG A 86 15.94 -24.63 -32.13
N LEU A 87 15.46 -24.25 -30.93
CA LEU A 87 16.21 -24.43 -29.69
C LEU A 87 16.28 -25.92 -29.34
N LEU A 88 17.50 -26.45 -29.22
CA LEU A 88 17.76 -27.85 -28.85
C LEU A 88 18.05 -28.01 -27.36
N TRP A 89 18.79 -27.04 -26.81
CA TRP A 89 19.28 -27.11 -25.45
C TRP A 89 19.32 -25.72 -24.83
N ASN A 90 19.00 -25.65 -23.55
CA ASN A 90 19.25 -24.50 -22.71
C ASN A 90 20.02 -24.95 -21.47
N SER A 91 20.96 -24.13 -21.02
CA SER A 91 21.69 -24.37 -19.77
C SER A 91 22.03 -23.05 -19.12
N GLN A 92 22.19 -23.08 -17.80
CA GLN A 92 22.64 -21.90 -17.04
C GLN A 92 24.17 -21.92 -16.95
N THR A 93 24.76 -20.74 -17.02
CA THR A 93 26.17 -20.50 -16.74
C THR A 93 26.29 -19.79 -15.39
N GLU A 94 27.44 -19.86 -14.75
CA GLU A 94 27.67 -19.14 -13.49
C GLU A 94 27.79 -17.62 -13.73
N ASP A 95 28.42 -17.24 -14.85
CA ASP A 95 28.69 -15.86 -15.24
C ASP A 95 28.15 -15.50 -16.63
N VAL A 96 28.17 -14.20 -16.95
CA VAL A 96 27.92 -13.67 -18.29
C VAL A 96 29.09 -14.01 -19.19
N ILE A 97 28.82 -14.80 -20.23
CA ILE A 97 29.85 -15.24 -21.17
C ILE A 97 30.01 -14.23 -22.31
N VAL A 98 31.25 -13.81 -22.57
CA VAL A 98 31.62 -12.86 -23.63
C VAL A 98 32.23 -13.54 -24.86
N SER A 99 32.73 -14.76 -24.73
CA SER A 99 33.23 -15.53 -25.88
C SER A 99 33.02 -17.03 -25.68
N LEU A 100 32.61 -17.70 -26.75
CA LEU A 100 32.33 -19.13 -26.79
C LEU A 100 33.18 -19.81 -27.87
N LYS A 101 33.81 -20.93 -27.55
CA LYS A 101 34.53 -21.74 -28.53
C LYS A 101 34.52 -23.22 -28.18
N LEU A 102 34.46 -24.09 -29.18
CA LEU A 102 34.74 -25.50 -29.01
C LEU A 102 36.25 -25.75 -29.12
N SER A 103 36.82 -26.39 -28.11
CA SER A 103 38.24 -26.67 -28.02
C SER A 103 38.50 -28.17 -27.86
N ASN A 104 39.63 -28.63 -28.41
CA ASN A 104 40.13 -30.00 -28.26
C ASN A 104 41.39 -29.96 -27.40
N PHE A 105 41.34 -30.56 -26.21
CA PHE A 105 42.48 -30.53 -25.27
C PHE A 105 43.32 -31.81 -25.32
N ASN A 106 42.68 -32.98 -25.45
CA ASN A 106 43.36 -34.27 -25.59
C ASN A 106 42.46 -35.30 -26.32
N SER A 107 42.90 -36.56 -26.41
CA SER A 107 42.13 -37.63 -27.07
C SER A 107 40.83 -38.00 -26.36
N VAL A 108 40.66 -37.62 -25.10
CA VAL A 108 39.47 -37.89 -24.27
C VAL A 108 38.50 -36.71 -24.27
N TYR A 109 39.03 -35.49 -24.24
CA TYR A 109 38.30 -34.22 -24.19
C TYR A 109 38.36 -33.52 -25.54
N GLN A 110 37.54 -34.04 -26.46
CA GLN A 110 37.29 -33.42 -27.77
C GLN A 110 35.95 -32.68 -27.72
N HIS A 111 35.87 -31.57 -28.47
CA HIS A 111 34.67 -30.74 -28.61
C HIS A 111 34.12 -30.20 -27.29
N VAL A 112 35.01 -29.78 -26.39
CA VAL A 112 34.61 -29.23 -25.09
C VAL A 112 34.33 -27.74 -25.21
N LEU A 113 33.25 -27.28 -24.56
CA LEU A 113 32.86 -25.88 -24.59
C LEU A 113 33.78 -25.06 -23.68
N SER A 114 34.56 -24.18 -24.30
CA SER A 114 35.39 -23.19 -23.61
C SER A 114 34.63 -21.86 -23.59
N MET A 115 34.43 -21.32 -22.39
CA MET A 115 33.66 -20.10 -22.16
C MET A 115 34.54 -19.08 -21.45
N LEU A 116 34.58 -17.85 -21.96
CA LEU A 116 35.24 -16.72 -21.32
C LEU A 116 34.18 -15.81 -20.70
N SER A 117 34.26 -15.61 -19.39
CA SER A 117 33.40 -14.71 -18.61
C SER A 117 33.83 -13.24 -18.78
N ALA A 118 32.87 -12.31 -18.63
CA ALA A 118 33.15 -10.87 -18.57
C ALA A 118 34.13 -10.49 -17.43
N GLU A 119 34.19 -11.28 -16.37
CA GLU A 119 35.11 -11.09 -15.23
C GLU A 119 36.52 -11.66 -15.49
N GLY A 120 36.79 -12.18 -16.69
CA GLY A 120 38.09 -12.76 -17.07
C GLY A 120 38.30 -14.20 -16.60
N ARG A 121 37.27 -14.86 -16.05
CA ARG A 121 37.29 -16.30 -15.75
C ARG A 121 37.14 -17.12 -17.02
N VAL A 122 37.96 -18.15 -17.20
CA VAL A 122 37.81 -19.15 -18.25
C VAL A 122 37.24 -20.41 -17.64
N SER A 123 36.07 -20.84 -18.11
CA SER A 123 35.43 -22.08 -17.70
C SER A 123 35.35 -23.06 -18.87
N ILE A 124 35.56 -24.33 -18.56
CA ILE A 124 35.51 -25.43 -19.52
C ILE A 124 34.36 -26.32 -19.08
N GLY A 125 33.35 -26.45 -19.94
CA GLY A 125 32.11 -27.16 -19.64
C GLY A 125 31.75 -28.19 -20.69
N TYR A 126 30.99 -29.19 -20.27
CA TYR A 126 30.26 -30.10 -21.15
C TYR A 126 28.76 -29.96 -20.88
N LEU A 127 27.94 -30.27 -21.88
CA LEU A 127 26.48 -30.24 -21.72
C LEU A 127 26.06 -31.45 -20.90
N GLY A 128 25.62 -31.23 -19.66
CA GLY A 128 25.13 -32.29 -18.79
C GLY A 128 23.81 -32.85 -19.28
N THR A 129 23.75 -34.15 -19.59
CA THR A 129 22.53 -34.85 -20.03
C THR A 129 21.79 -35.52 -18.89
N GLU A 130 22.33 -35.47 -17.66
CA GLU A 130 21.66 -35.98 -16.49
C GLU A 130 20.59 -34.97 -16.02
N PRO A 131 19.30 -35.29 -16.08
CA PRO A 131 18.31 -34.48 -15.40
C PRO A 131 18.64 -34.49 -13.91
N ASN A 132 18.64 -33.31 -13.27
CA ASN A 132 18.52 -33.21 -11.82
C ASN A 132 17.14 -33.74 -11.41
N LEU A 133 16.97 -35.06 -11.46
CA LEU A 133 15.88 -35.75 -10.81
C LEU A 133 16.00 -35.39 -9.34
N TYR A 134 15.00 -34.69 -8.83
CA TYR A 134 14.84 -34.48 -7.40
C TYR A 134 14.69 -35.86 -6.75
N LYS A 135 15.80 -36.48 -6.40
CA LYS A 135 15.84 -37.65 -5.53
C LYS A 135 15.78 -37.06 -4.14
N VAL A 136 14.66 -37.29 -3.45
CA VAL A 136 14.63 -37.15 -1.99
C VAL A 136 15.85 -37.93 -1.48
N PRO A 137 16.82 -37.28 -0.83
CA PRO A 137 18.00 -37.98 -0.35
C PRO A 137 17.51 -39.14 0.51
N VAL A 138 17.87 -40.37 0.17
CA VAL A 138 17.68 -41.49 1.08
C VAL A 138 18.55 -41.15 2.28
N ASP A 139 17.90 -40.90 3.41
CA ASP A 139 18.51 -40.29 4.58
C ASP A 139 19.43 -41.31 5.26
N ASN A 140 20.62 -41.49 4.70
CA ASN A 140 21.77 -42.09 5.37
C ASN A 140 22.59 -41.00 6.08
N ARG A 141 21.99 -39.83 6.39
CA ARG A 141 22.68 -38.81 7.17
C ARG A 141 22.78 -39.32 8.59
N PHE A 142 24.01 -39.62 9.01
CA PHE A 142 24.34 -39.71 10.41
C PHE A 142 24.02 -38.34 11.04
N ILE A 143 22.91 -38.25 11.75
CA ILE A 143 22.54 -37.03 12.48
C ILE A 143 23.52 -36.91 13.64
N ASP A 144 24.44 -35.95 13.55
CA ASP A 144 25.27 -35.59 14.68
C ASP A 144 24.40 -34.86 15.71
N PHE A 145 23.81 -35.64 16.61
CA PHE A 145 22.98 -35.14 17.69
C PHE A 145 23.72 -34.11 18.56
N LYS A 146 25.06 -34.15 18.60
CA LYS A 146 25.85 -33.19 19.37
C LYS A 146 25.82 -31.80 18.72
N ALA A 147 25.96 -31.73 17.40
CA ALA A 147 25.85 -30.47 16.65
C ALA A 147 24.44 -29.90 16.72
N LYS A 148 23.40 -30.74 16.60
CA LYS A 148 22.01 -30.30 16.74
C LYS A 148 21.64 -29.83 18.15
N ILE A 149 22.17 -30.48 19.18
CA ILE A 149 21.97 -30.03 20.57
C ILE A 149 22.68 -28.69 20.80
N GLN A 150 23.84 -28.48 20.17
CA GLN A 150 24.56 -27.21 20.25
C GLN A 150 23.79 -26.08 19.55
N GLU A 151 23.27 -26.33 18.35
CA GLU A 151 22.44 -25.38 17.60
C GLU A 151 21.14 -25.07 18.37
N MET A 152 20.50 -26.08 18.95
CA MET A 152 19.32 -25.90 19.81
C MET A 152 19.64 -25.07 21.06
N ARG A 153 20.81 -25.26 21.67
CA ARG A 153 21.28 -24.43 22.80
C ARG A 153 21.58 -23.00 22.40
N GLU A 154 22.10 -22.77 21.20
CA GLU A 154 22.35 -21.43 20.67
C GLU A 154 21.03 -20.71 20.36
N VAL A 155 20.05 -21.41 19.79
CA VAL A 155 18.69 -20.88 19.57
C VAL A 155 17.98 -20.62 20.89
N GLU A 156 18.04 -21.54 21.85
CA GLU A 156 17.50 -21.33 23.21
C GLU A 156 18.19 -20.18 23.93
N ALA A 157 19.51 -20.01 23.77
CA ALA A 157 20.24 -18.87 24.30
C ALA A 157 19.79 -17.56 23.65
N THR A 158 19.57 -17.54 22.33
CA THR A 158 19.05 -16.38 21.60
C THR A 158 17.62 -16.03 22.04
N ILE A 159 16.77 -17.05 22.31
CA ILE A 159 15.42 -16.88 22.87
C ILE A 159 15.48 -16.34 24.31
N LYS A 160 16.47 -16.78 25.09
CA LYS A 160 16.69 -16.30 26.47
C LYS A 160 17.21 -14.86 26.50
N ASP A 161 18.07 -14.48 25.56
CA ASP A 161 18.56 -13.11 25.39
C ASP A 161 17.44 -12.17 24.89
N THR A 162 16.58 -12.65 23.99
CA THR A 162 15.39 -11.90 23.55
C THR A 162 14.29 -11.83 24.62
N GLY A 163 14.34 -12.69 25.64
CA GLY A 163 13.48 -12.61 26.83
C GLY A 163 13.70 -11.35 27.69
N SER A 164 14.70 -10.52 27.39
CA SER A 164 14.97 -9.26 28.10
C SER A 164 14.80 -7.99 27.25
N VAL A 165 14.32 -8.07 26.01
CA VAL A 165 14.19 -6.90 25.13
C VAL A 165 12.77 -6.75 24.59
N GLY A 166 11.91 -6.21 25.44
CA GLY A 166 10.87 -5.30 24.99
C GLY A 166 11.15 -3.95 25.62
N SER A 167 12.05 -3.16 25.03
CA SER A 167 12.20 -1.76 25.44
C SER A 167 10.83 -1.11 25.31
N THR A 168 10.21 -0.77 26.44
CA THR A 168 8.92 -0.06 26.42
C THR A 168 9.20 1.34 25.92
N GLU A 169 8.97 1.57 24.63
CA GLU A 169 9.02 2.91 24.06
C GLU A 169 7.78 3.67 24.49
N SER A 170 7.99 4.84 25.10
CA SER A 170 6.90 5.72 25.51
C SER A 170 6.85 6.92 24.57
N VAL A 171 5.69 7.13 23.95
CA VAL A 171 5.42 8.30 23.11
C VAL A 171 4.54 9.26 23.90
N LYS A 172 4.97 10.52 24.02
CA LYS A 172 4.17 11.58 24.63
C LYS A 172 3.29 12.22 23.58
N ILE A 173 1.97 12.15 23.77
CA ILE A 173 0.98 12.72 22.85
C ILE A 173 0.29 13.89 23.57
N PRO A 174 0.46 15.14 23.10
CA PRO A 174 -0.26 16.29 23.66
C PRO A 174 -1.71 16.30 23.18
N PHE A 175 -2.62 16.70 24.08
CA PHE A 175 -4.04 16.88 23.80
C PHE A 175 -4.42 18.35 23.84
N PHE A 176 -5.23 18.78 22.87
CA PHE A 176 -5.83 20.11 22.82
C PHE A 176 -7.23 20.01 22.22
N VAL A 177 -8.07 21.00 22.53
CA VAL A 177 -9.39 21.12 21.91
C VAL A 177 -9.23 21.73 20.52
N GLY A 178 -9.70 21.03 19.48
CA GLY A 178 -9.58 21.43 18.08
C GLY A 178 -10.64 22.43 17.62
N GLU A 179 -10.85 22.52 16.29
CA GLU A 179 -11.85 23.42 15.67
C GLU A 179 -13.29 22.89 15.73
N THR A 180 -13.47 21.59 15.97
CA THR A 180 -14.78 20.97 16.22
C THR A 180 -15.01 20.68 17.69
N MET A 181 -16.25 20.95 18.13
CA MET A 181 -16.64 20.79 19.53
C MET A 181 -16.63 19.30 19.93
N PRO A 182 -16.08 18.95 21.10
CA PRO A 182 -15.96 17.55 21.51
C PRO A 182 -17.32 16.93 21.83
N SER A 183 -17.52 15.70 21.38
CA SER A 183 -18.72 14.89 21.64
C SER A 183 -18.55 13.85 22.75
N SER A 184 -17.32 13.61 23.19
CA SER A 184 -16.96 12.68 24.27
C SER A 184 -15.63 13.07 24.93
N THR A 185 -15.42 12.63 26.18
CA THR A 185 -14.16 12.73 26.91
C THR A 185 -13.24 11.51 26.70
N THR A 186 -13.72 10.49 25.97
CA THR A 186 -12.99 9.24 25.74
C THR A 186 -12.19 9.29 24.44
N VAL A 187 -10.90 8.98 24.52
CA VAL A 187 -9.98 8.86 23.39
C VAL A 187 -9.62 7.39 23.21
N ASN A 188 -9.70 6.91 21.97
CA ASN A 188 -9.29 5.55 21.61
C ASN A 188 -7.93 5.59 20.92
N PHE A 189 -6.97 4.83 21.47
CA PHE A 189 -5.68 4.59 20.84
C PHE A 189 -5.69 3.24 20.17
N ALA A 190 -5.42 3.21 18.86
CA ALA A 190 -5.20 1.99 18.12
C ALA A 190 -3.72 1.87 17.76
N ALA A 191 -3.10 0.74 18.10
CA ALA A 191 -1.74 0.40 17.69
C ALA A 191 -1.78 -0.82 16.77
N HIS A 192 -1.18 -0.68 15.59
CA HIS A 192 -1.08 -1.73 14.59
C HIS A 192 0.39 -2.06 14.32
N CYS A 193 0.78 -3.32 14.46
CA CYS A 193 2.11 -3.79 14.14
C CYS A 193 2.14 -4.37 12.73
N SER A 194 2.86 -3.71 11.82
CA SER A 194 2.97 -4.13 10.41
C SER A 194 3.63 -5.50 10.22
N GLY A 195 4.56 -5.87 11.10
CA GLY A 195 5.29 -7.15 11.03
C GLY A 195 4.43 -8.36 11.43
N SER A 196 3.66 -8.25 12.51
CA SER A 196 2.80 -9.34 13.00
C SER A 196 1.34 -9.24 12.55
N GLN A 197 0.96 -8.14 11.89
CA GLN A 197 -0.43 -7.77 11.55
C GLN A 197 -1.38 -7.72 12.76
N ALA A 198 -0.84 -7.62 13.97
CA ALA A 198 -1.63 -7.52 15.19
C ALA A 198 -2.10 -6.07 15.41
N SER A 199 -3.37 -5.89 15.76
CA SER A 199 -3.95 -4.62 16.18
C SER A 199 -4.43 -4.72 17.62
N THR A 200 -4.15 -3.71 18.42
CA THR A 200 -4.73 -3.52 19.75
C THR A 200 -5.36 -2.15 19.86
N VAL A 201 -6.47 -2.05 20.58
CA VAL A 201 -7.16 -0.79 20.84
C VAL A 201 -7.33 -0.63 22.34
N ILE A 202 -6.93 0.52 22.87
CA ILE A 202 -7.14 0.90 24.26
C ILE A 202 -7.94 2.20 24.32
N SER A 203 -8.75 2.36 25.35
CA SER A 203 -9.50 3.58 25.59
C SER A 203 -8.95 4.29 26.82
N PHE A 204 -8.78 5.60 26.72
CA PHE A 204 -8.34 6.48 27.78
C PHE A 204 -9.35 7.61 27.93
N ARG A 205 -9.66 8.01 29.16
CA ARG A 205 -10.53 9.16 29.41
C ARG A 205 -9.70 10.37 29.80
N VAL A 206 -9.89 11.46 29.07
CA VAL A 206 -9.24 12.73 29.33
C VAL A 206 -9.86 13.38 30.58
N PRO A 207 -9.04 13.95 31.50
CA PRO A 207 -9.56 14.66 32.66
C PRO A 207 -10.53 15.78 32.25
N PHE A 208 -11.68 15.86 32.92
CA PHE A 208 -12.72 16.84 32.58
C PHE A 208 -12.22 18.30 32.67
N SER A 209 -11.34 18.60 33.63
CA SER A 209 -10.67 19.92 33.76
C SER A 209 -9.70 20.26 32.63
N ALA A 210 -9.29 19.30 31.80
CA ALA A 210 -8.49 19.59 30.62
C ALA A 210 -9.35 20.10 29.44
N MET A 211 -10.66 19.84 29.47
CA MET A 211 -11.60 20.23 28.41
C MET A 211 -12.48 21.43 28.81
N PHE A 212 -12.76 21.58 30.10
CA PHE A 212 -13.67 22.59 30.62
C PHE A 212 -13.01 23.51 31.66
N ALA A 213 -13.48 24.75 31.71
CA ALA A 213 -13.26 25.70 32.81
C ALA A 213 -14.56 25.97 33.56
N GLU A 214 -14.47 26.30 34.84
CA GLU A 214 -15.63 26.75 35.61
C GLU A 214 -16.15 28.09 35.07
N THR A 215 -17.48 28.24 34.98
CA THR A 215 -18.16 29.47 34.62
C THR A 215 -19.44 29.65 35.46
N SER A 216 -20.03 30.84 35.40
CA SER A 216 -21.31 31.11 36.06
C SER A 216 -22.43 30.25 35.47
N PRO A 217 -23.25 29.58 36.30
CA PRO A 217 -24.34 28.73 35.82
C PRO A 217 -25.48 29.57 35.21
N GLU A 218 -25.97 29.13 34.05
CA GLU A 218 -27.07 29.73 33.32
C GLU A 218 -28.39 29.07 33.71
N ARG A 219 -29.41 29.89 34.03
CA ARG A 219 -30.70 29.41 34.53
C ARG A 219 -31.65 28.95 33.43
N ASN A 220 -31.48 29.45 32.22
CA ASN A 220 -32.31 29.14 31.06
C ASN A 220 -31.41 28.72 29.91
N ALA A 221 -31.76 27.61 29.26
CA ALA A 221 -31.11 27.11 28.07
C ALA A 221 -32.12 26.29 27.25
N THR A 222 -31.78 25.99 26.00
CA THR A 222 -32.65 25.32 25.02
C THR A 222 -32.82 23.84 25.34
N TYR A 223 -31.72 23.13 25.57
CA TYR A 223 -31.72 21.70 25.85
C TYR A 223 -31.61 21.44 27.35
N LYS A 224 -32.48 20.58 27.86
CA LYS A 224 -32.55 20.25 29.29
C LYS A 224 -32.73 18.76 29.46
N LEU A 225 -31.95 18.17 30.36
CA LEU A 225 -32.14 16.79 30.81
C LEU A 225 -32.14 16.76 32.34
N THR A 226 -33.07 15.99 32.91
CA THR A 226 -33.13 15.78 34.36
C THR A 226 -32.92 14.29 34.62
N LEU A 227 -31.95 13.99 35.47
CA LEU A 227 -31.63 12.67 35.98
C LEU A 227 -32.23 12.56 37.39
N ASP A 228 -33.13 11.60 37.57
CA ASP A 228 -33.74 11.23 38.84
C ASP A 228 -32.86 10.16 39.50
N SER A 229 -32.41 10.38 40.73
CA SER A 229 -31.60 9.46 41.50
C SER A 229 -32.39 8.86 42.66
N ASP A 230 -32.17 7.58 42.90
CA ASP A 230 -32.78 6.88 44.05
C ASP A 230 -32.10 7.23 45.38
N HIS A 231 -30.90 7.84 45.31
CA HIS A 231 -30.11 8.26 46.48
C HIS A 231 -30.05 9.79 46.62
N SER A 232 -29.65 10.26 47.80
CA SER A 232 -29.46 11.69 48.06
C SER A 232 -28.42 12.29 47.11
N CYS A 233 -28.75 13.41 46.48
CA CYS A 233 -27.83 14.12 45.60
C CYS A 233 -26.50 14.46 46.31
N ILE A 234 -25.41 14.15 45.64
CA ILE A 234 -24.06 14.51 46.04
C ILE A 234 -23.86 16.01 45.78
N PRO A 235 -23.28 16.77 46.72
CA PRO A 235 -22.90 18.16 46.50
C PRO A 235 -21.95 18.32 45.31
N LEU A 236 -22.22 19.29 44.42
CA LEU A 236 -21.46 19.46 43.17
C LEU A 236 -20.00 19.84 43.42
N ASN A 237 -19.71 20.55 44.51
CA ASN A 237 -18.35 20.87 44.94
C ASN A 237 -17.52 19.62 45.31
N THR A 238 -18.17 18.55 45.78
CA THR A 238 -17.52 17.26 46.02
C THR A 238 -17.42 16.40 44.77
N LEU A 239 -18.43 16.49 43.88
CA LEU A 239 -18.46 15.74 42.63
C LEU A 239 -17.42 16.26 41.62
N PHE A 240 -17.19 17.57 41.62
CA PHE A 240 -16.27 18.31 40.74
C PHE A 240 -15.20 19.02 41.57
N HIS A 241 -14.50 18.26 42.41
CA HIS A 241 -13.47 18.76 43.33
C HIS A 241 -12.34 19.52 42.62
N GLU A 242 -12.08 19.23 41.36
CA GLU A 242 -11.03 19.86 40.57
C GLU A 242 -11.33 21.31 40.16
N PHE A 243 -12.58 21.77 40.26
CA PHE A 243 -12.99 23.14 39.93
C PHE A 243 -13.09 24.08 41.14
N GLN A 244 -12.94 23.58 42.37
CA GLN A 244 -12.97 24.39 43.61
C GLN A 244 -14.22 25.27 43.80
N THR A 245 -15.35 24.89 43.21
CA THR A 245 -16.62 25.62 43.33
C THR A 245 -17.10 25.74 44.79
N GLU A 246 -17.49 26.95 45.20
CA GLU A 246 -18.07 27.21 46.54
C GLU A 246 -19.55 26.77 46.66
N ASN A 247 -20.29 26.78 45.55
CA ASN A 247 -21.72 26.46 45.52
C ASN A 247 -21.99 24.95 45.39
N PRO A 248 -22.59 24.29 46.39
CA PRO A 248 -22.86 22.85 46.33
C PRO A 248 -24.05 22.48 45.42
N THR A 249 -24.86 23.46 45.01
CA THR A 249 -26.15 23.24 44.33
C THR A 249 -26.16 23.58 42.84
N SER A 250 -25.17 24.33 42.35
CA SER A 250 -25.09 24.71 40.95
C SER A 250 -23.65 24.96 40.52
N ILE A 251 -23.29 24.48 39.34
CA ILE A 251 -21.99 24.72 38.70
C ILE A 251 -22.19 24.91 37.19
N GLY A 252 -21.40 25.78 36.58
CA GLY A 252 -21.34 25.97 35.13
C GLY A 252 -19.99 25.55 34.59
N PHE A 253 -19.96 24.97 33.40
CA PHE A 253 -18.75 24.61 32.68
C PHE A 253 -18.74 25.27 31.30
N ARG A 254 -17.60 25.84 30.92
CA ARG A 254 -17.32 26.37 29.59
C ARG A 254 -16.24 25.53 28.92
N VAL A 255 -16.46 25.12 27.69
CA VAL A 255 -15.44 24.38 26.91
C VAL A 255 -14.29 25.33 26.53
N HIS A 256 -13.05 24.88 26.66
CA HIS A 256 -11.91 25.66 26.18
C HIS A 256 -11.97 25.90 24.66
N GLY A 257 -11.76 27.15 24.24
CA GLY A 257 -11.76 27.53 22.83
C GLY A 257 -13.14 27.86 22.24
N TYR A 258 -14.24 27.61 22.96
CA TYR A 258 -15.60 27.91 22.50
C TYR A 258 -16.36 28.81 23.47
N ASP A 259 -17.23 29.65 22.93
CA ASP A 259 -18.26 30.33 23.73
C ASP A 259 -19.49 29.43 23.89
N ALA A 260 -19.26 28.27 24.53
CA ALA A 260 -20.28 27.25 24.75
C ALA A 260 -20.26 26.80 26.21
N SER A 261 -21.38 26.97 26.88
CA SER A 261 -21.58 26.72 28.31
C SER A 261 -22.57 25.58 28.55
N VAL A 262 -22.41 24.91 29.68
CA VAL A 262 -23.33 23.89 30.18
C VAL A 262 -23.44 24.02 31.69
N SER A 263 -24.66 23.98 32.20
CA SER A 263 -24.95 24.22 33.62
C SER A 263 -25.58 23.01 34.26
N VAL A 264 -25.09 22.65 35.44
CA VAL A 264 -25.57 21.53 36.24
C VAL A 264 -26.15 22.06 37.55
N PHE A 265 -27.36 21.61 37.88
CA PHE A 265 -28.08 21.97 39.10
C PHE A 265 -28.47 20.71 39.87
N THR A 266 -28.31 20.72 41.19
CA THR A 266 -28.83 19.67 42.07
C THR A 266 -30.06 20.15 42.83
N ALA A 267 -31.07 19.30 42.87
CA ALA A 267 -32.28 19.51 43.65
C ALA A 267 -32.33 18.49 44.79
N HIS A 268 -31.66 18.81 45.92
CA HIS A 268 -31.53 17.90 47.07
C HIS A 268 -32.87 17.39 47.65
N LYS A 269 -33.96 18.17 47.55
CA LYS A 269 -35.27 17.76 48.06
C LYS A 269 -35.94 16.67 47.21
N SER A 270 -35.60 16.59 45.94
CA SER A 270 -36.20 15.66 44.98
C SER A 270 -35.20 14.65 44.43
N ASN A 271 -33.93 14.69 44.88
CA ASN A 271 -32.84 13.85 44.40
C ASN A 271 -32.66 13.89 42.87
N ARG A 272 -32.64 15.10 42.29
CA ARG A 272 -32.52 15.29 40.84
C ARG A 272 -31.28 16.08 40.45
N TYR A 273 -30.62 15.65 39.39
CA TYR A 273 -29.57 16.39 38.69
C TYR A 273 -30.16 16.94 37.39
N ARG A 274 -30.18 18.26 37.23
CA ARG A 274 -30.64 18.91 36.00
C ARG A 274 -29.46 19.50 35.26
N ILE A 275 -29.24 19.02 34.04
CA ILE A 275 -28.20 19.50 33.13
C ILE A 275 -28.90 20.30 32.02
N GLN A 276 -28.37 21.47 31.69
CA GLN A 276 -28.92 22.30 30.62
C GLN A 276 -27.86 23.10 29.86
N THR A 277 -28.07 23.27 28.56
CA THR A 277 -27.14 23.95 27.63
C THR A 277 -27.88 24.34 26.35
N ASP A 278 -27.34 25.31 25.60
CA ASP A 278 -27.79 25.63 24.25
C ASP A 278 -27.13 24.76 23.17
N HIS A 279 -26.17 23.90 23.54
CA HIS A 279 -25.47 23.01 22.62
C HIS A 279 -25.72 21.54 22.93
N LEU A 280 -26.44 20.83 22.04
CA LEU A 280 -26.83 19.43 22.23
C LEU A 280 -25.63 18.48 22.44
N GLN A 281 -24.50 18.73 21.78
CA GLN A 281 -23.29 17.90 21.91
C GLN A 281 -22.74 17.90 23.35
N LEU A 282 -22.73 19.07 24.01
CA LEU A 282 -22.24 19.22 25.39
C LEU A 282 -23.18 18.58 26.41
N LEU A 283 -24.47 18.53 26.11
CA LEU A 283 -25.44 17.85 26.98
C LEU A 283 -25.03 16.40 27.20
N ASN A 284 -24.67 15.67 26.13
CA ASN A 284 -24.25 14.28 26.23
C ASN A 284 -22.96 14.13 27.05
N VAL A 285 -21.95 14.95 26.75
CA VAL A 285 -20.64 14.91 27.44
C VAL A 285 -20.80 15.05 28.95
N VAL A 286 -21.54 16.07 29.40
CA VAL A 286 -21.70 16.35 30.83
C VAL A 286 -22.65 15.38 31.51
N VAL A 287 -23.69 14.89 30.82
CA VAL A 287 -24.59 13.87 31.37
C VAL A 287 -23.82 12.57 31.64
N THR A 288 -23.01 12.10 30.69
CA THR A 288 -22.17 10.91 30.87
C THR A 288 -21.20 11.09 32.03
N GLU A 289 -20.51 12.22 32.10
CA GLU A 289 -19.57 12.53 33.18
C GLU A 289 -20.24 12.56 34.56
N VAL A 290 -21.41 13.20 34.69
CA VAL A 290 -22.19 13.24 35.94
C VAL A 290 -22.63 11.84 36.33
N MET A 291 -23.18 11.06 35.40
CA MET A 291 -23.65 9.70 35.68
C MET A 291 -22.53 8.82 36.25
N GLU A 292 -21.36 8.85 35.63
CA GLU A 292 -20.24 7.98 36.02
C GLU A 292 -19.61 8.42 37.34
N ARG A 293 -19.49 9.72 37.60
CA ARG A 293 -18.98 10.21 38.89
C ARG A 293 -19.93 9.88 40.04
N VAL A 294 -21.24 9.97 39.81
CA VAL A 294 -22.24 9.59 40.82
C VAL A 294 -22.18 8.09 41.08
N GLN A 295 -22.13 7.26 40.03
CA GLN A 295 -22.01 5.80 40.16
C GLN A 295 -20.71 5.37 40.84
N ALA A 296 -19.60 6.09 40.60
CA ALA A 296 -18.33 5.83 41.28
C ALA A 296 -18.34 6.23 42.77
N SER A 297 -19.14 7.23 43.14
CA SER A 297 -19.24 7.74 44.51
C SER A 297 -20.28 6.99 45.35
N GLN A 298 -21.29 6.40 44.70
CA GLN A 298 -22.39 5.68 45.35
C GLN A 298 -22.60 4.33 44.64
N GLU A 299 -22.13 3.25 45.27
CA GLU A 299 -22.32 1.90 44.74
C GLU A 299 -23.81 1.52 44.69
N GLY A 300 -24.28 1.02 43.53
CA GLY A 300 -25.65 0.55 43.35
C GLY A 300 -26.68 1.63 43.01
N VAL A 301 -26.28 2.90 42.82
CA VAL A 301 -27.18 3.96 42.36
C VAL A 301 -27.79 3.65 40.99
N GLN A 302 -29.11 3.80 40.89
CA GLN A 302 -29.81 3.88 39.62
C GLN A 302 -30.17 5.35 39.32
N LEU A 303 -29.91 5.75 38.08
CA LEU A 303 -30.24 7.06 37.54
C LEU A 303 -31.26 6.87 36.42
N HIS A 304 -32.41 7.51 36.57
CA HIS A 304 -33.51 7.44 35.64
C HIS A 304 -33.66 8.76 34.91
N ALA A 305 -33.84 8.73 33.59
CA ALA A 305 -34.04 9.93 32.79
C ALA A 305 -35.05 9.66 31.68
N ASN A 306 -35.90 10.64 31.42
CA ASN A 306 -36.76 10.60 30.24
C ASN A 306 -35.92 11.00 29.03
N VAL A 307 -35.77 10.07 28.08
CA VAL A 307 -35.04 10.33 26.84
C VAL A 307 -35.77 11.41 26.05
N PRO A 308 -35.14 12.56 25.77
CA PRO A 308 -35.78 13.66 25.07
C PRO A 308 -35.80 13.37 23.56
N MET A 309 -36.71 12.49 23.14
CA MET A 309 -36.84 12.05 21.75
C MET A 309 -36.98 13.20 20.77
N GLY A 310 -37.63 14.31 21.16
CA GLY A 310 -37.78 15.49 20.32
C GLY A 310 -36.44 16.10 19.87
N TYR A 311 -35.42 16.10 20.73
CA TYR A 311 -34.09 16.61 20.37
C TYR A 311 -33.42 15.71 19.33
N ILE A 312 -33.60 14.40 19.48
CA ILE A 312 -33.05 13.38 18.59
C ILE A 312 -33.74 13.45 17.23
N THR A 313 -35.07 13.52 17.18
CA THR A 313 -35.83 13.56 15.92
C THR A 313 -35.50 14.81 15.11
N THR A 314 -35.44 15.99 15.74
CA THR A 314 -35.07 17.22 15.03
C THR A 314 -33.65 17.15 14.47
N LYS A 315 -32.68 16.59 15.22
CA LYS A 315 -31.31 16.45 14.70
C LYS A 315 -31.21 15.39 13.60
N LEU A 316 -31.99 14.31 13.68
CA LEU A 316 -32.10 13.31 12.62
C LEU A 316 -32.69 13.89 11.34
N GLU A 317 -33.72 14.73 11.43
CA GLU A 317 -34.31 15.42 10.28
C GLU A 317 -33.28 16.33 9.59
N GLU A 318 -32.51 17.09 10.36
CA GLU A 318 -31.41 17.93 9.84
C GLU A 318 -30.33 17.09 9.14
N LEU A 319 -29.92 15.97 9.73
CA LEU A 319 -28.96 15.05 9.13
C LEU A 319 -29.49 14.45 7.83
N MET A 320 -30.75 14.02 7.79
CA MET A 320 -31.38 13.49 6.58
C MET A 320 -31.44 14.55 5.46
N GLU A 321 -31.72 15.81 5.80
CA GLU A 321 -31.71 16.90 4.83
C GLU A 321 -30.30 17.16 4.28
N LEU A 322 -29.28 17.14 5.14
CA LEU A 322 -27.88 17.28 4.74
C LEU A 322 -27.41 16.12 3.86
N GLU A 323 -27.74 14.88 4.22
CA GLU A 323 -27.44 13.70 3.39
C GLU A 323 -28.11 13.77 2.02
N SER A 324 -29.37 14.21 1.97
CA SER A 324 -30.10 14.42 0.71
C SER A 324 -29.39 15.45 -0.18
N LYS A 325 -28.97 16.59 0.41
CA LYS A 325 -28.19 17.62 -0.31
C LYS A 325 -26.85 17.07 -0.79
N SER A 326 -26.12 16.31 0.04
CA SER A 326 -24.84 15.69 -0.32
C SER A 326 -25.00 14.76 -1.52
N ARG A 327 -26.02 13.88 -1.51
CA ARG A 327 -26.31 12.96 -2.62
C ARG A 327 -26.59 13.69 -3.94
N VAL A 328 -27.29 14.82 -3.89
CA VAL A 328 -27.55 15.65 -5.07
C VAL A 328 -26.26 16.27 -5.60
N GLN A 329 -25.42 16.80 -4.72
CA GLN A 329 -24.12 17.39 -5.09
C GLN A 329 -23.15 16.35 -5.66
N GLU A 330 -23.03 15.18 -5.04
CA GLU A 330 -22.26 14.05 -5.55
C GLU A 330 -22.70 13.61 -6.95
N LYS A 331 -24.02 13.58 -7.20
CA LYS A 331 -24.55 13.26 -8.53
C LYS A 331 -24.14 14.29 -9.57
N VAL A 332 -24.20 15.57 -9.24
CA VAL A 332 -23.75 16.66 -10.14
C VAL A 332 -22.27 16.51 -10.47
N ILE A 333 -21.42 16.26 -9.46
CA ILE A 333 -19.98 16.02 -9.68
C ILE A 333 -19.77 14.79 -10.56
N ALA A 334 -20.48 13.69 -10.29
CA ALA A 334 -20.35 12.46 -11.07
C ALA A 334 -20.73 12.66 -12.55
N ASP A 335 -21.81 13.37 -12.82
CA ASP A 335 -22.27 13.62 -14.19
C ASP A 335 -21.35 14.60 -14.93
N ARG A 336 -20.89 15.68 -14.28
CA ARG A 336 -19.91 16.61 -14.88
C ARG A 336 -18.53 16.00 -15.07
N SER A 337 -18.08 15.14 -14.16
CA SER A 337 -16.82 14.40 -14.32
C SER A 337 -16.86 13.46 -15.52
N LYS A 338 -17.99 12.80 -15.78
CA LYS A 338 -18.17 11.97 -17.00
C LYS A 338 -18.12 12.82 -18.26
N GLU A 339 -18.76 13.99 -18.24
CA GLU A 339 -18.74 14.94 -19.36
C GLU A 339 -17.31 15.43 -19.64
N MET A 340 -16.57 15.85 -18.62
CA MET A 340 -15.15 16.22 -18.74
C MET A 340 -14.32 15.10 -19.37
N ARG A 341 -14.49 13.85 -18.90
CA ARG A 341 -13.78 12.69 -19.48
C ARG A 341 -14.17 12.42 -20.93
N ALA A 342 -15.42 12.63 -21.30
CA ALA A 342 -15.86 12.52 -22.70
C ALA A 342 -15.25 13.62 -23.58
N ILE A 343 -15.15 14.85 -23.06
CA ILE A 343 -14.50 15.98 -23.73
C ILE A 343 -13.00 15.73 -23.91
N GLU A 344 -12.31 15.28 -22.87
CA GLU A 344 -10.89 14.91 -22.93
C GLU A 344 -10.63 13.81 -23.98
N ALA A 345 -11.47 12.77 -24.02
CA ALA A 345 -11.39 11.74 -25.04
C ALA A 345 -11.58 12.29 -26.47
N LEU A 346 -12.49 13.25 -26.64
CA LEU A 346 -12.72 13.94 -27.92
C LEU A 346 -11.49 14.77 -28.33
N ILE A 347 -10.90 15.54 -27.41
CA ILE A 347 -9.67 16.32 -27.65
C ILE A 347 -8.52 15.38 -28.06
N LEU A 348 -8.31 14.29 -27.34
CA LEU A 348 -7.27 13.30 -27.67
C LEU A 348 -7.46 12.69 -29.06
N SER A 349 -8.71 12.40 -29.45
CA SER A 349 -9.00 11.85 -30.77
C SER A 349 -8.72 12.86 -31.90
N LYS A 350 -9.02 14.14 -31.67
CA LYS A 350 -8.81 15.23 -32.64
C LYS A 350 -7.34 15.62 -32.76
N THR A 351 -6.59 15.65 -31.66
CA THR A 351 -5.15 15.96 -31.65
C THR A 351 -4.29 14.89 -32.34
N ARG A 352 -4.79 13.65 -32.44
CA ARG A 352 -4.15 12.60 -33.25
C ARG A 352 -4.26 12.86 -34.76
N ASN A 353 -5.19 13.70 -35.19
CA ASN A 353 -5.37 14.06 -36.60
C ASN A 353 -4.35 15.14 -36.99
N THR A 354 -3.70 15.00 -38.14
CA THR A 354 -2.65 15.94 -38.61
C THR A 354 -3.22 17.22 -39.20
N LYS A 355 -4.56 17.36 -39.28
CA LYS A 355 -5.23 18.57 -39.76
C LYS A 355 -5.46 19.56 -38.61
N PRO A 356 -5.12 20.84 -38.79
CA PRO A 356 -5.43 21.86 -37.79
C PRO A 356 -6.95 22.09 -37.73
N GLU A 357 -7.55 21.81 -36.58
CA GLU A 357 -8.95 22.15 -36.24
C GLU A 357 -8.96 23.10 -35.03
N THR A 358 -9.97 23.96 -34.95
CA THR A 358 -10.17 24.88 -33.83
C THR A 358 -10.80 24.19 -32.62
N PHE A 359 -10.30 24.47 -31.41
CA PHE A 359 -10.77 23.86 -30.16
C PHE A 359 -11.64 24.79 -29.29
N GLU A 360 -11.87 26.04 -29.70
CA GLU A 360 -12.52 27.07 -28.85
C GLU A 360 -13.85 26.62 -28.21
N HIS A 361 -14.72 25.94 -28.97
CA HIS A 361 -15.99 25.45 -28.44
C HIS A 361 -15.84 24.28 -27.46
N ILE A 362 -14.80 23.47 -27.63
CA ILE A 362 -14.50 22.32 -26.78
C ILE A 362 -13.86 22.80 -25.48
N ASP A 363 -12.96 23.79 -25.57
CA ASP A 363 -12.33 24.42 -24.42
C ASP A 363 -13.35 25.16 -23.55
N LEU A 364 -14.33 25.85 -24.17
CA LEU A 364 -15.44 26.47 -23.44
C LEU A 364 -16.26 25.44 -22.66
N LEU A 365 -16.64 24.33 -23.32
CA LEU A 365 -17.41 23.26 -22.68
C LEU A 365 -16.64 22.59 -21.54
N TYR A 366 -15.33 22.40 -21.71
CA TYR A 366 -14.46 21.88 -20.67
C TYR A 366 -14.38 22.83 -19.48
N GLY A 367 -14.16 24.12 -19.72
CA GLY A 367 -14.09 25.14 -18.69
C GLY A 367 -15.37 25.22 -17.86
N GLU A 368 -16.54 25.22 -18.50
CA GLU A 368 -17.82 25.23 -17.80
C GLU A 368 -18.04 23.98 -16.93
N ALA A 369 -17.68 22.79 -17.44
CA ALA A 369 -17.81 21.55 -16.68
C ALA A 369 -16.82 21.50 -15.50
N HIS A 370 -15.59 21.94 -15.72
CA HIS A 370 -14.54 22.02 -14.71
C HIS A 370 -14.90 22.97 -13.57
N ASP A 371 -15.34 24.19 -13.90
CA ASP A 371 -15.70 25.20 -12.90
C ASP A 371 -16.88 24.74 -12.04
N GLN A 372 -17.86 24.04 -12.64
CA GLN A 372 -18.97 23.45 -11.91
C GLN A 372 -18.53 22.32 -10.97
N VAL A 373 -17.56 21.50 -11.37
CA VAL A 373 -17.00 20.45 -10.49
C VAL A 373 -16.30 21.11 -9.30
N ILE A 374 -15.39 22.06 -9.53
CA ILE A 374 -14.66 22.74 -8.45
C ILE A 374 -15.61 23.46 -7.51
N GLN A 375 -16.60 24.19 -8.05
CA GLN A 375 -17.57 24.91 -7.23
C GLN A 375 -18.41 23.96 -6.37
N THR A 376 -18.84 22.82 -6.94
CA THR A 376 -19.65 21.84 -6.19
C THR A 376 -18.82 21.10 -5.15
N ASP A 377 -17.56 20.81 -5.46
CA ASP A 377 -16.61 20.15 -4.56
C ASP A 377 -16.29 21.04 -3.34
N ALA A 378 -15.98 22.31 -3.56
CA ALA A 378 -15.79 23.28 -2.48
C ALA A 378 -17.02 23.40 -1.57
N LEU A 379 -18.24 23.28 -2.13
CA LEU A 379 -19.49 23.29 -1.36
C LEU A 379 -19.74 21.99 -0.58
N LEU A 380 -19.11 20.87 -0.96
CA LEU A 380 -19.14 19.62 -0.21
C LEU A 380 -18.13 19.66 0.94
N GLU A 381 -16.90 20.09 0.68
CA GLU A 381 -15.85 20.20 1.71
C GLU A 381 -16.23 21.17 2.83
N ALA A 382 -16.84 22.31 2.51
CA ALA A 382 -17.29 23.29 3.50
C ALA A 382 -18.43 22.80 4.41
N LYS A 383 -19.01 21.62 4.14
CA LYS A 383 -20.10 21.02 4.92
C LYS A 383 -19.71 19.74 5.64
N THR A 384 -18.58 19.14 5.30
CA THR A 384 -18.02 17.96 5.97
C THR A 384 -17.11 18.32 7.15
N LEU A 385 -16.65 19.58 7.19
CA LEU A 385 -16.03 20.23 8.36
C LEU A 385 -17.12 20.88 9.23
#